data_AF-A0A2D6LA03-F1
#
_entry.id   AF-A0A2D6LA03-F1
#
_cell.length_a   1.000
_cell.length_b   1.000
_cell.length_c   1.000
_cell.angle_alpha   90.00
_cell.angle_beta   90.00
_cell.angle_gamma   90.00
#
_symmetry.space_group_name_H-M   'P 1'
#
loop_
_entity.id
_entity.type
_entity.pdbx_description
1 polymer ?
#
loop_
_entity_poly.entity_id
_entity_poly.type
_entity_poly.pdbx_seq_one_letter_code
_entity_poly.pdbx_strand_id
1 'polypeptide(L)'
;MSRKWIIFLVATFLIIVAGVLYGVDRFSKFGGGSLQEGSAVPDIDLFEAETNPFEFYKNPFGASVGSSELTAQVGSLSAITFPVAELENCTDENECRKYCNDMKHVRECVAFAEKHNLMSPADIAHARKFADVAGETPGGCRSKNECDAYCTDISNIKECVVFAEKHDVLSPQELAEARRIADYIAQGGEMPGGCIRKEECMTYCEDVKHLEECILFAEKSGMMPPDELAEAKKVLPFILAGETPGGCVRRAECDAYCSEPSRMEECIAFAEKAGTMSPKDLALAKKVLPLILAGETPGGCVRKEECLAYCSKPSHWAECLDFAEKIGFMGKAEIALLRQALKFKPDF
;
A
#
# COMPACT_ATOMS: atom_id res chain seq x y z
N MET A 1 19.44 10.77 48.98
CA MET A 1 19.10 10.58 47.56
C MET A 1 18.38 11.84 47.09
N SER A 2 18.88 12.59 46.11
CA SER A 2 18.34 13.94 45.82
C SER A 2 17.11 13.89 44.91
N ARG A 3 16.23 14.89 45.00
CA ARG A 3 15.02 15.00 44.13
C ARG A 3 15.34 14.92 42.63
N LYS A 4 16.55 15.33 42.21
CA LYS A 4 17.00 15.24 40.82
C LYS A 4 17.13 13.79 40.33
N TRP A 5 17.52 12.85 41.19
CA TRP A 5 17.62 11.42 40.84
C TRP A 5 16.26 10.76 40.68
N ILE A 6 15.26 11.15 41.47
CA ILE A 6 13.89 10.63 41.35
C ILE A 6 13.27 11.12 40.03
N ILE A 7 13.46 12.40 39.68
CA ILE A 7 12.99 12.95 38.40
C ILE A 7 13.69 12.25 37.22
N PHE A 8 14.98 11.96 37.31
CA PHE A 8 15.71 11.25 36.25
C PHE A 8 15.20 9.82 36.07
N LEU A 9 15.04 9.05 37.16
CA LEU A 9 14.51 7.69 37.10
C LEU A 9 13.07 7.62 36.57
N VAL A 10 12.20 8.57 36.96
CA VAL A 10 10.83 8.66 36.44
C VAL A 10 10.82 9.03 34.96
N ALA A 11 11.68 9.96 34.52
CA ALA A 11 11.79 10.32 33.11
C ALA A 11 12.29 9.14 32.25
N THR A 12 13.33 8.42 32.69
CA THR A 12 13.85 7.25 31.96
C THR A 12 12.83 6.11 31.93
N PHE A 13 12.10 5.87 33.02
CA PHE A 13 11.04 4.85 33.04
C PHE A 13 9.87 5.19 32.10
N LEU A 14 9.46 6.47 32.04
CA LEU A 14 8.42 6.91 31.10
C LEU A 14 8.86 6.82 29.63
N ILE A 15 10.14 7.06 29.31
CA ILE A 15 10.67 6.90 27.96
C ILE A 15 10.66 5.42 27.53
N ILE A 16 11.06 4.51 28.43
CA ILE A 16 11.06 3.06 28.15
C ILE A 16 9.63 2.52 27.98
N VAL A 17 8.69 2.94 28.84
CA VAL A 17 7.27 2.54 28.71
C VAL A 17 6.63 3.13 27.45
N ALA A 18 6.98 4.37 27.06
CA ALA A 18 6.52 4.95 25.80
C ALA A 18 7.03 4.18 24.57
N GLY A 19 8.30 3.73 24.56
CA GLY A 19 8.86 2.94 23.45
C GLY A 19 8.33 1.50 23.35
N VAL A 20 7.73 0.97 24.41
CA VAL A 20 7.10 -0.37 24.42
C VAL A 20 5.60 -0.31 24.08
N LEU A 21 4.90 0.77 24.48
CA LEU A 21 3.48 0.95 24.17
C LEU A 21 3.21 1.59 22.80
N TYR A 22 4.14 2.40 22.30
CA TYR A 22 4.10 2.95 20.96
C TYR A 22 5.25 2.39 20.13
N GLY A 23 4.98 1.32 19.38
CA GLY A 23 5.87 0.85 18.33
C GLY A 23 6.04 1.94 17.27
N VAL A 24 7.13 2.69 17.36
CA VAL A 24 7.42 3.85 16.48
C VAL A 24 8.88 3.79 16.03
N ASP A 25 9.13 3.01 14.98
CA ASP A 25 9.79 3.59 13.80
C ASP A 25 8.66 4.19 12.95
N ARG A 26 8.26 5.45 13.13
CA ARG A 26 8.94 6.71 12.77
C ARG A 26 8.51 7.21 11.37
N PHE A 27 7.46 8.03 11.38
CA PHE A 27 7.13 9.11 10.42
C PHE A 27 6.82 8.74 8.95
N SER A 28 5.55 8.90 8.55
CA SER A 28 5.11 10.13 7.84
C SER A 28 3.58 10.26 7.64
N LYS A 29 3.02 11.37 8.15
CA LYS A 29 1.87 12.20 7.67
C LYS A 29 0.59 11.50 7.11
N PHE A 30 -0.61 11.67 7.70
CA PHE A 30 -1.51 12.86 7.60
C PHE A 30 -1.71 13.34 6.13
N GLY A 31 -2.90 13.54 5.52
CA GLY A 31 -4.35 13.50 5.82
C GLY A 31 -5.09 14.19 4.63
N GLY A 32 -6.41 14.31 4.44
CA GLY A 32 -7.66 13.88 5.12
C GLY A 32 -8.87 14.46 4.32
N GLY A 33 -10.04 13.80 4.24
CA GLY A 33 -10.99 14.00 3.10
C GLY A 33 -12.31 14.80 3.30
N SER A 34 -13.07 14.91 2.17
CA SER A 34 -14.53 15.18 1.98
C SER A 34 -15.07 16.60 2.32
N LEU A 35 -16.06 17.25 1.63
CA LEU A 35 -16.95 16.93 0.48
C LEU A 35 -17.70 18.20 -0.07
N GLN A 36 -18.43 18.07 -1.20
CA GLN A 36 -19.61 18.87 -1.70
C GLN A 36 -19.42 20.36 -2.15
N GLU A 37 -20.12 20.93 -3.17
CA GLU A 37 -21.07 20.46 -4.23
C GLU A 37 -21.29 21.57 -5.32
N GLY A 38 -21.69 21.27 -6.59
CA GLY A 38 -22.45 22.23 -7.46
C GLY A 38 -22.13 22.44 -8.98
N SER A 39 -22.93 21.81 -9.86
CA SER A 39 -23.47 22.27 -11.19
C SER A 39 -22.63 22.47 -12.51
N ALA A 40 -22.97 21.63 -13.52
CA ALA A 40 -23.32 21.93 -14.95
C ALA A 40 -22.28 22.29 -16.08
N VAL A 41 -21.77 21.28 -16.83
CA VAL A 41 -22.11 20.85 -18.25
C VAL A 41 -22.44 21.97 -19.30
N PRO A 42 -22.00 21.95 -20.60
CA PRO A 42 -21.77 20.78 -21.49
C PRO A 42 -20.51 20.70 -22.42
N ASP A 43 -20.28 19.46 -22.88
CA ASP A 43 -19.90 18.94 -24.21
C ASP A 43 -18.86 19.64 -25.13
N ILE A 44 -17.81 18.88 -25.48
CA ILE A 44 -17.36 18.59 -26.86
C ILE A 44 -16.60 17.25 -26.82
N ASP A 45 -17.10 16.25 -27.55
CA ASP A 45 -16.36 15.02 -27.89
C ASP A 45 -15.44 15.27 -29.09
N LEU A 46 -14.26 14.64 -29.11
CA LEU A 46 -13.78 13.77 -30.21
C LEU A 46 -12.30 13.34 -30.04
N PHE A 47 -12.09 12.04 -30.26
CA PHE A 47 -10.85 11.27 -30.53
C PHE A 47 -10.23 10.37 -29.43
N GLU A 48 -10.05 9.13 -29.87
CA GLU A 48 -9.56 7.91 -29.19
C GLU A 48 -8.04 8.04 -28.86
N ALA A 49 -7.52 7.62 -27.70
CA ALA A 49 -7.59 6.33 -26.98
C ALA A 49 -6.63 5.25 -27.50
N GLU A 50 -5.33 5.39 -27.19
CA GLU A 50 -4.40 4.26 -27.01
C GLU A 50 -4.14 4.07 -25.50
N THR A 51 -4.45 2.88 -24.98
CA THR A 51 -4.43 2.60 -23.54
C THR A 51 -3.08 2.05 -23.08
N ASN A 52 -2.44 2.75 -22.14
CA ASN A 52 -1.24 2.28 -21.44
C ASN A 52 -1.64 1.29 -20.32
N PRO A 53 -1.15 0.03 -20.31
CA PRO A 53 -1.60 -0.98 -19.35
C PRO A 53 -1.05 -0.83 -17.91
N PHE A 54 -0.28 0.23 -17.59
CA PHE A 54 0.35 0.41 -16.27
C PHE A 54 -0.37 1.35 -15.27
N GLU A 55 -1.56 1.89 -15.58
CA GLU A 55 -2.29 2.78 -14.66
C GLU A 55 -3.26 2.10 -13.65
N PHE A 56 -3.25 0.78 -13.52
CA PHE A 56 -4.29 0.07 -12.76
C PHE A 56 -4.21 0.12 -11.22
N TYR A 57 -3.29 0.87 -10.61
CA TYR A 57 -3.17 0.96 -9.14
C TYR A 57 -2.85 2.36 -8.57
N LYS A 58 -3.25 3.46 -9.23
CA LYS A 58 -3.27 4.80 -8.61
C LYS A 58 -4.53 5.63 -8.92
N ASN A 59 -5.48 5.52 -7.99
CA ASN A 59 -6.53 6.49 -7.63
C ASN A 59 -7.75 6.67 -8.59
N PRO A 60 -9.00 6.58 -8.08
CA PRO A 60 -10.18 6.99 -8.83
C PRO A 60 -10.44 8.52 -8.68
N PHE A 61 -10.81 9.16 -9.79
CA PHE A 61 -11.25 10.57 -9.93
C PHE A 61 -10.18 11.69 -9.77
N GLY A 62 -9.89 12.39 -10.87
CA GLY A 62 -9.51 13.81 -10.86
C GLY A 62 -10.74 14.72 -10.98
N ALA A 63 -10.66 16.06 -10.86
CA ALA A 63 -9.49 16.94 -10.71
C ALA A 63 -9.86 18.34 -10.13
N SER A 64 -8.86 19.07 -9.60
CA SER A 64 -8.68 20.56 -9.57
C SER A 64 -9.79 21.50 -9.04
N VAL A 65 -9.57 22.62 -8.30
CA VAL A 65 -8.36 23.43 -7.95
C VAL A 65 -8.60 24.34 -6.71
N GLY A 66 -7.53 24.73 -5.99
CA GLY A 66 -7.44 25.91 -5.10
C GLY A 66 -7.80 25.66 -3.61
N SER A 67 -7.03 26.09 -2.59
CA SER A 67 -5.87 27.02 -2.54
C SER A 67 -4.94 26.74 -1.34
N SER A 68 -3.67 27.18 -1.42
CA SER A 68 -2.74 27.68 -0.36
C SER A 68 -2.97 27.32 1.12
N GLU A 69 -2.03 26.85 1.97
CA GLU A 69 -0.60 26.44 1.98
C GLU A 69 -0.54 25.34 3.09
N LEU A 70 0.31 24.31 3.14
CA LEU A 70 1.74 24.20 2.88
C LEU A 70 2.05 22.72 2.50
N THR A 71 1.76 22.33 1.27
CA THR A 71 2.04 20.98 0.75
C THR A 71 3.43 20.89 0.16
N ALA A 72 4.09 19.73 0.30
CA ALA A 72 5.18 19.37 -0.60
C ALA A 72 4.54 19.14 -1.98
N GLN A 73 4.66 20.15 -2.85
CA GLN A 73 4.09 20.09 -4.19
C GLN A 73 4.83 19.04 -5.01
N VAL A 74 4.19 17.91 -5.30
CA VAL A 74 4.57 17.15 -6.49
C VAL A 74 4.17 18.02 -7.69
N GLY A 75 5.13 18.39 -8.52
CA GLY A 75 4.90 19.28 -9.65
C GLY A 75 4.00 18.62 -10.69
N SER A 76 3.02 19.36 -11.18
CA SER A 76 2.21 18.91 -12.32
C SER A 76 3.04 18.99 -13.60
N LEU A 77 2.94 17.96 -14.46
CA LEU A 77 3.52 17.97 -15.81
C LEU A 77 3.06 19.21 -16.62
N SER A 78 1.85 19.72 -16.34
CA SER A 78 1.31 20.95 -16.95
C SER A 78 2.03 22.25 -16.58
N ALA A 79 3.00 22.21 -15.65
CA ALA A 79 3.87 23.35 -15.33
C ALA A 79 5.20 23.34 -16.12
N ILE A 80 5.47 22.28 -16.89
CA ILE A 80 6.66 22.19 -17.75
C ILE A 80 6.42 23.00 -19.02
N THR A 81 7.32 23.95 -19.31
CA THR A 81 7.31 24.69 -20.58
C THR A 81 8.23 23.99 -21.57
N PHE A 82 7.69 23.60 -22.71
CA PHE A 82 8.46 23.02 -23.81
C PHE A 82 8.92 24.11 -24.79
N PRO A 83 10.08 23.95 -25.46
CA PRO A 83 11.03 22.86 -25.32
C PRO A 83 11.83 22.92 -24.00
N VAL A 84 12.16 21.76 -23.43
CA VAL A 84 12.91 21.67 -22.17
C VAL A 84 14.41 21.73 -22.43
N ALA A 85 15.02 22.90 -22.25
CA ALA A 85 16.41 23.15 -22.57
C ALA A 85 17.40 22.24 -21.79
N GLU A 86 17.07 21.85 -20.57
CA GLU A 86 17.89 20.93 -19.76
C GLU A 86 17.86 19.48 -20.24
N LEU A 87 16.90 19.10 -21.08
CA LEU A 87 16.70 17.74 -21.61
C LEU A 87 16.78 17.74 -23.16
N GLU A 88 17.90 18.26 -23.67
CA GLU A 88 18.21 18.39 -25.11
C GLU A 88 17.19 19.19 -25.95
N ASN A 89 16.42 20.08 -25.34
CA ASN A 89 15.32 20.83 -25.98
C ASN A 89 14.17 19.93 -26.48
N CYS A 90 13.90 18.81 -25.82
CA CYS A 90 12.74 17.99 -26.10
C CYS A 90 11.45 18.83 -26.12
N THR A 91 10.67 18.67 -27.19
CA THR A 91 9.56 19.54 -27.59
C THR A 91 8.20 19.09 -27.07
N ASP A 92 8.11 17.84 -26.62
CA ASP A 92 6.94 17.26 -25.95
C ASP A 92 7.35 16.23 -24.87
N GLU A 93 6.37 15.78 -24.09
CA GLU A 93 6.58 14.81 -23.01
C GLU A 93 7.15 13.48 -23.50
N ASN A 94 6.77 13.01 -24.69
CA ASN A 94 7.22 11.73 -25.25
C ASN A 94 8.68 11.81 -25.69
N GLU A 95 9.11 12.94 -26.26
CA GLU A 95 10.51 13.22 -26.58
C GLU A 95 11.37 13.29 -25.31
N CYS A 96 10.93 14.01 -24.27
CA CYS A 96 11.64 14.07 -22.99
C CYS A 96 11.68 12.70 -22.31
N ARG A 97 10.60 11.91 -22.39
CA ARG A 97 10.52 10.54 -21.86
C ARG A 97 11.50 9.60 -22.58
N LYS A 98 11.65 9.71 -23.91
CA LYS A 98 12.63 8.93 -24.68
C LYS A 98 14.06 9.29 -24.26
N TYR A 99 14.37 10.58 -24.13
CA TYR A 99 15.66 11.06 -23.63
C TYR A 99 15.97 10.48 -22.23
N CYS A 100 15.01 10.58 -21.31
CA CYS A 100 15.16 10.09 -19.94
C CYS A 100 15.12 8.56 -19.76
N ASN A 101 14.77 7.82 -20.81
CA ASN A 101 14.87 6.36 -20.81
C ASN A 101 16.28 5.85 -21.14
N ASP A 102 17.18 6.67 -21.69
CA ASP A 102 18.61 6.32 -21.86
C ASP A 102 19.36 6.53 -20.53
N MET A 103 20.02 5.49 -20.04
CA MET A 103 20.78 5.54 -18.79
C MET A 103 22.02 6.44 -18.82
N LYS A 104 22.41 6.99 -19.97
CA LYS A 104 23.37 8.11 -20.04
C LYS A 104 22.79 9.39 -19.46
N HIS A 105 21.49 9.61 -19.60
CA HIS A 105 20.79 10.85 -19.31
C HIS A 105 20.00 10.83 -17.99
N VAL A 106 19.93 9.68 -17.33
CA VAL A 106 19.23 9.49 -16.06
C VAL A 106 19.65 10.50 -14.98
N ARG A 107 20.92 10.96 -14.94
CA ARG A 107 21.37 12.00 -13.98
C ARG A 107 20.74 13.36 -14.25
N GLU A 108 20.70 13.78 -15.51
CA GLU A 108 20.06 15.04 -15.94
C GLU A 108 18.55 14.98 -15.66
N CYS A 109 17.92 13.87 -16.01
CA CYS A 109 16.49 13.65 -15.82
C CYS A 109 16.06 13.58 -14.34
N VAL A 110 16.85 12.95 -13.48
CA VAL A 110 16.57 12.91 -12.03
C VAL A 110 16.78 14.30 -11.41
N ALA A 111 17.77 15.07 -11.85
CA ALA A 111 17.95 16.45 -11.41
C ALA A 111 16.80 17.36 -11.88
N PHE A 112 16.31 17.16 -13.11
CA PHE A 112 15.12 17.85 -13.62
C PHE A 112 13.86 17.48 -12.83
N ALA A 113 13.64 16.18 -12.59
CA ALA A 113 12.52 15.68 -11.80
C ALA A 113 12.54 16.20 -10.36
N GLU A 114 13.70 16.31 -9.71
CA GLU A 114 13.83 16.93 -8.39
C GLU A 114 13.52 18.43 -8.43
N LYS A 115 14.13 19.17 -9.36
CA LYS A 115 13.94 20.62 -9.54
C LYS A 115 12.47 20.99 -9.78
N HIS A 116 11.76 20.18 -10.57
CA HIS A 116 10.35 20.37 -10.90
C HIS A 116 9.40 19.56 -9.99
N ASN A 117 9.94 18.90 -8.96
CA ASN A 117 9.22 18.06 -8.00
C ASN A 117 8.33 16.97 -8.64
N LEU A 118 8.72 16.42 -9.80
CA LEU A 118 7.95 15.40 -10.54
C LEU A 118 7.97 14.01 -9.89
N MET A 119 8.77 13.85 -8.82
CA MET A 119 8.99 12.59 -8.09
C MET A 119 9.09 12.89 -6.59
N SER A 120 8.77 11.91 -5.73
CA SER A 120 8.95 12.10 -4.29
C SER A 120 10.44 12.11 -3.90
N PRO A 121 10.83 12.69 -2.75
CA PRO A 121 12.23 12.64 -2.29
C PRO A 121 12.78 11.21 -2.14
N ALA A 122 11.92 10.23 -1.84
CA ALA A 122 12.30 8.83 -1.77
C ALA A 122 12.58 8.24 -3.17
N ASP A 123 11.74 8.56 -4.15
CA ASP A 123 11.92 8.12 -5.54
C ASP A 123 13.16 8.78 -6.17
N ILE A 124 13.41 10.06 -5.88
CA ILE A 124 14.65 10.74 -6.28
C ILE A 124 15.87 10.06 -5.67
N ALA A 125 15.83 9.70 -4.38
CA ALA A 125 16.95 9.00 -3.74
C ALA A 125 17.22 7.63 -4.41
N HIS A 126 16.20 6.84 -4.71
CA HIS A 126 16.35 5.57 -5.45
C HIS A 126 16.86 5.79 -6.88
N ALA A 127 16.31 6.76 -7.61
CA ALA A 127 16.73 7.04 -8.98
C ALA A 127 18.17 7.56 -9.05
N ARG A 128 18.65 8.28 -8.03
CA ARG A 128 20.07 8.66 -7.88
C ARG A 128 20.97 7.44 -7.70
N LYS A 129 20.60 6.46 -6.84
CA LYS A 129 21.36 5.20 -6.72
C LYS A 129 21.42 4.44 -8.05
N PHE A 130 20.31 4.38 -8.79
CA PHE A 130 20.29 3.74 -10.11
C PHE A 130 21.18 4.48 -11.13
N ALA A 131 21.22 5.81 -11.07
CA ALA A 131 22.10 6.65 -11.89
C ALA A 131 23.61 6.50 -11.59
N ASP A 132 23.97 5.92 -10.44
CA ASP A 132 25.36 5.61 -10.08
C ASP A 132 25.85 4.24 -10.62
N VAL A 133 24.95 3.41 -11.17
CA VAL A 133 25.26 2.03 -11.58
C VAL A 133 25.04 1.74 -13.08
N ALA A 134 24.87 2.79 -13.87
CA ALA A 134 24.51 2.82 -15.31
C ALA A 134 25.52 2.15 -16.30
N GLY A 135 26.39 1.26 -15.82
CA GLY A 135 27.33 0.48 -16.64
C GLY A 135 27.63 -0.94 -16.12
N GLU A 136 27.07 -1.35 -14.97
CA GLU A 136 27.25 -2.69 -14.38
C GLU A 136 25.90 -3.41 -14.17
N THR A 137 24.95 -3.21 -15.09
CA THR A 137 23.57 -3.68 -14.98
C THR A 137 23.40 -5.17 -15.37
N PRO A 138 22.41 -5.89 -14.79
CA PRO A 138 22.11 -7.27 -15.14
C PRO A 138 21.79 -7.44 -16.63
N GLY A 139 22.33 -8.47 -17.26
CA GLY A 139 22.15 -8.72 -18.70
C GLY A 139 22.67 -7.62 -19.63
N GLY A 140 23.33 -6.58 -19.10
CA GLY A 140 23.77 -5.40 -19.85
C GLY A 140 22.64 -4.46 -20.31
N CYS A 141 21.48 -4.49 -19.63
CA CYS A 141 20.33 -3.62 -19.91
C CYS A 141 20.67 -2.12 -19.82
N ARG A 142 20.14 -1.30 -20.74
CA ARG A 142 20.53 0.12 -20.93
C ARG A 142 19.41 1.12 -20.67
N SER A 143 18.23 0.64 -20.31
CA SER A 143 17.07 1.44 -19.93
C SER A 143 16.33 0.74 -18.79
N LYS A 144 15.48 1.48 -18.06
CA LYS A 144 14.69 0.89 -16.97
C LYS A 144 13.85 -0.28 -17.49
N ASN A 145 13.16 -0.09 -18.61
CA ASN A 145 12.29 -1.10 -19.19
C ASN A 145 13.05 -2.36 -19.62
N GLU A 146 14.28 -2.24 -20.13
CA GLU A 146 15.14 -3.41 -20.42
C GLU A 146 15.54 -4.15 -19.15
N CYS A 147 15.89 -3.42 -18.07
CA CYS A 147 16.28 -4.03 -16.81
C CYS A 147 15.10 -4.69 -16.10
N ASP A 148 13.93 -4.05 -16.11
CA ASP A 148 12.68 -4.61 -15.61
C ASP A 148 12.31 -5.87 -16.41
N ALA A 149 12.35 -5.84 -17.75
CA ALA A 149 12.09 -7.01 -18.59
C ALA A 149 13.10 -8.16 -18.39
N TYR A 150 14.38 -7.85 -18.17
CA TYR A 150 15.41 -8.84 -17.89
C TYR A 150 15.26 -9.47 -16.50
N CYS A 151 14.99 -8.65 -15.47
CA CYS A 151 14.89 -9.11 -14.08
C CYS A 151 13.50 -9.64 -13.68
N THR A 152 12.47 -9.42 -14.49
CA THR A 152 11.16 -10.10 -14.33
C THR A 152 11.16 -11.50 -14.93
N ASP A 153 12.08 -11.83 -15.84
CA ASP A 153 12.34 -13.22 -16.25
C ASP A 153 13.06 -13.96 -15.11
N ILE A 154 12.38 -14.96 -14.58
CA ILE A 154 12.81 -15.72 -13.43
C ILE A 154 14.12 -16.50 -13.67
N SER A 155 14.47 -16.76 -14.93
CA SER A 155 15.76 -17.36 -15.32
C SER A 155 16.95 -16.50 -14.89
N ASN A 156 16.74 -15.18 -14.79
CA ASN A 156 17.77 -14.19 -14.48
C ASN A 156 17.72 -13.71 -13.00
N ILE A 157 16.74 -14.16 -12.21
CA ILE A 157 16.46 -13.62 -10.87
C ILE A 157 17.70 -13.60 -9.96
N LYS A 158 18.56 -14.63 -10.07
CA LYS A 158 19.79 -14.74 -9.27
C LYS A 158 20.80 -13.62 -9.57
N GLU A 159 20.97 -13.25 -10.83
CA GLU A 159 21.87 -12.15 -11.22
C GLU A 159 21.31 -10.82 -10.72
N CYS A 160 20.00 -10.61 -10.90
CA CYS A 160 19.31 -9.42 -10.46
C CYS A 160 19.28 -9.24 -8.93
N VAL A 161 19.13 -10.32 -8.15
CA VAL A 161 19.24 -10.28 -6.68
C VAL A 161 20.66 -9.92 -6.24
N VAL A 162 21.69 -10.51 -6.85
CA VAL A 162 23.10 -10.18 -6.53
C VAL A 162 23.42 -8.73 -6.87
N PHE A 163 22.94 -8.22 -8.00
CA PHE A 163 23.04 -6.81 -8.36
C PHE A 163 22.30 -5.90 -7.38
N ALA A 164 21.05 -6.24 -7.04
CA ALA A 164 20.23 -5.47 -6.10
C ALA A 164 20.85 -5.39 -4.70
N GLU A 165 21.42 -6.50 -4.21
CA GLU A 165 22.15 -6.55 -2.94
C GLU A 165 23.46 -5.73 -2.98
N LYS A 166 24.24 -5.82 -4.06
CA LYS A 166 25.50 -5.08 -4.23
C LYS A 166 25.30 -3.57 -4.32
N HIS A 167 24.19 -3.13 -4.93
CA HIS A 167 23.96 -1.74 -5.32
C HIS A 167 22.83 -1.03 -4.55
N ASP A 168 22.12 -1.73 -3.66
CA ASP A 168 21.08 -1.17 -2.78
C ASP A 168 19.94 -0.44 -3.55
N VAL A 169 19.58 -1.01 -4.71
CA VAL A 169 18.57 -0.48 -5.65
C VAL A 169 17.15 -1.04 -5.44
N LEU A 170 16.97 -2.01 -4.55
CA LEU A 170 15.67 -2.50 -4.08
C LEU A 170 15.49 -2.16 -2.60
N SER A 171 14.24 -2.00 -2.15
CA SER A 171 13.98 -1.89 -0.71
C SER A 171 14.31 -3.20 0.03
N PRO A 172 14.53 -3.17 1.36
CA PRO A 172 14.79 -4.38 2.14
C PRO A 172 13.68 -5.44 2.02
N GLN A 173 12.43 -5.04 1.80
CA GLN A 173 11.32 -5.96 1.58
C GLN A 173 11.39 -6.62 0.19
N GLU A 174 11.51 -5.83 -0.87
CA GLU A 174 11.61 -6.34 -2.25
C GLU A 174 12.83 -7.26 -2.42
N LEU A 175 13.96 -6.90 -1.81
CA LEU A 175 15.16 -7.73 -1.82
C LEU A 175 14.95 -9.06 -1.04
N ALA A 176 14.20 -9.05 0.06
CA ALA A 176 13.88 -10.26 0.80
C ALA A 176 12.93 -11.18 0.01
N GLU A 177 11.91 -10.62 -0.65
CA GLU A 177 11.01 -11.36 -1.54
C GLU A 177 11.77 -11.97 -2.73
N ALA A 178 12.60 -11.18 -3.41
CA ALA A 178 13.40 -11.65 -4.54
C ALA A 178 14.39 -12.76 -4.15
N ARG A 179 15.03 -12.67 -2.96
CA ARG A 179 15.85 -13.76 -2.40
C ARG A 179 15.06 -15.05 -2.20
N ARG A 180 13.88 -14.99 -1.57
CA ARG A 180 13.04 -16.18 -1.33
C ARG A 180 12.73 -16.94 -2.60
N ILE A 181 12.37 -16.22 -3.67
CA ILE A 181 12.09 -16.83 -4.97
C ILE A 181 13.37 -17.40 -5.60
N ALA A 182 14.49 -16.67 -5.57
CA ALA A 182 15.77 -17.16 -6.08
C ALA A 182 16.27 -18.41 -5.35
N ASP A 183 16.13 -18.46 -4.01
CA ASP A 183 16.51 -19.58 -3.17
C ASP A 183 15.60 -20.81 -3.41
N TYR A 184 14.28 -20.60 -3.56
CA TYR A 184 13.32 -21.65 -3.92
C TYR A 184 13.68 -22.33 -5.24
N ILE A 185 14.01 -21.55 -6.27
CA ILE A 185 14.37 -22.06 -7.60
C ILE A 185 15.76 -22.70 -7.59
N ALA A 186 16.72 -22.14 -6.84
CA ALA A 186 18.04 -22.75 -6.64
C ALA A 186 17.96 -24.13 -5.95
N GLN A 187 16.89 -24.40 -5.20
CA GLN A 187 16.58 -25.69 -4.58
C GLN A 187 15.82 -26.65 -5.52
N GLY A 188 15.57 -26.27 -6.78
CA GLY A 188 14.80 -27.06 -7.74
C GLY A 188 13.29 -26.86 -7.63
N GLY A 189 12.84 -25.78 -7.00
CA GLY A 189 11.43 -25.38 -6.98
C GLY A 189 10.94 -24.90 -8.35
N GLU A 190 9.72 -25.30 -8.71
CA GLU A 190 9.07 -24.91 -9.96
C GLU A 190 8.07 -23.77 -9.70
N MET A 191 7.99 -22.82 -10.63
CA MET A 191 7.01 -21.72 -10.60
C MET A 191 5.61 -22.25 -10.97
N PRO A 192 4.53 -21.73 -10.35
CA PRO A 192 3.18 -22.23 -10.60
C PRO A 192 2.79 -22.08 -12.07
N GLY A 193 2.24 -23.12 -12.67
CA GLY A 193 1.91 -23.16 -14.11
C GLY A 193 3.12 -23.10 -15.05
N GLY A 194 4.34 -23.15 -14.53
CA GLY A 194 5.57 -22.91 -15.31
C GLY A 194 5.76 -21.46 -15.76
N CYS A 195 5.09 -20.50 -15.11
CA CYS A 195 5.23 -19.08 -15.43
C CYS A 195 6.69 -18.61 -15.28
N ILE A 196 7.18 -17.81 -16.24
CA ILE A 196 8.55 -17.28 -16.21
C ILE A 196 8.61 -15.80 -15.87
N ARG A 197 7.51 -15.07 -16.02
CA ARG A 197 7.41 -13.65 -15.64
C ARG A 197 6.38 -13.42 -14.53
N LYS A 198 6.63 -12.40 -13.72
CA LYS A 198 5.77 -12.02 -12.58
C LYS A 198 4.31 -11.87 -12.99
N GLU A 199 4.03 -11.17 -14.07
CA GLU A 199 2.67 -10.88 -14.56
C GLU A 199 1.95 -12.17 -14.99
N GLU A 200 2.66 -13.08 -15.67
CA GLU A 200 2.15 -14.40 -16.05
C GLU A 200 1.80 -15.22 -14.80
N CYS A 201 2.67 -15.21 -13.78
CA CYS A 201 2.42 -15.88 -12.50
C CYS A 201 1.22 -15.29 -11.76
N MET A 202 1.08 -13.96 -11.73
CA MET A 202 -0.06 -13.31 -11.08
C MET A 202 -1.38 -13.68 -11.77
N THR A 203 -1.46 -13.57 -13.10
CA THR A 203 -2.64 -13.99 -13.86
C THR A 203 -2.95 -15.48 -13.69
N TYR A 204 -1.93 -16.34 -13.59
CA TYR A 204 -2.13 -17.76 -13.31
C TYR A 204 -2.75 -18.00 -11.92
N CYS A 205 -2.23 -17.32 -10.90
CA CYS A 205 -2.72 -17.42 -9.51
C CYS A 205 -4.07 -16.72 -9.25
N GLU A 206 -4.54 -15.90 -10.19
CA GLU A 206 -5.88 -15.29 -10.15
C GLU A 206 -7.00 -16.23 -10.64
N ASP A 207 -6.70 -17.33 -11.35
CA ASP A 207 -7.69 -18.38 -11.60
C ASP A 207 -7.80 -19.31 -10.38
N VAL A 208 -9.00 -19.40 -9.80
CA VAL A 208 -9.31 -20.27 -8.66
C VAL A 208 -8.99 -21.74 -8.89
N LYS A 209 -8.95 -22.21 -10.14
CA LYS A 209 -8.51 -23.58 -10.50
C LYS A 209 -7.03 -23.85 -10.20
N HIS A 210 -6.23 -22.79 -10.06
CA HIS A 210 -4.79 -22.84 -9.85
C HIS A 210 -4.37 -22.31 -8.47
N LEU A 211 -5.32 -21.80 -7.68
CA LEU A 211 -5.06 -21.20 -6.37
C LEU A 211 -4.39 -22.15 -5.37
N GLU A 212 -4.70 -23.44 -5.40
CA GLU A 212 -4.04 -24.45 -4.55
C GLU A 212 -2.53 -24.56 -4.86
N GLU A 213 -2.17 -24.57 -6.15
CA GLU A 213 -0.77 -24.60 -6.60
C GLU A 213 0.00 -23.35 -6.17
N CYS A 214 -0.64 -22.18 -6.27
CA CYS A 214 -0.06 -20.92 -5.83
C CYS A 214 0.09 -20.81 -4.30
N ILE A 215 -0.84 -21.38 -3.51
CA ILE A 215 -0.70 -21.49 -2.05
C ILE A 215 0.45 -22.45 -1.69
N LEU A 216 0.59 -23.58 -2.39
CA LEU A 216 1.72 -24.50 -2.21
C LEU A 216 3.07 -23.88 -2.60
N PHE A 217 3.11 -23.08 -3.67
CA PHE A 217 4.27 -22.27 -4.02
C PHE A 217 4.60 -21.26 -2.91
N ALA A 218 3.61 -20.51 -2.42
CA ALA A 218 3.82 -19.48 -1.41
C ALA A 218 4.27 -20.06 -0.06
N GLU A 219 3.80 -21.26 0.30
CA GLU A 219 4.29 -22.05 1.43
C GLU A 219 5.76 -22.47 1.25
N LYS A 220 6.09 -23.12 0.13
CA LYS A 220 7.45 -23.67 -0.11
C LYS A 220 8.51 -22.60 -0.30
N SER A 221 8.16 -21.47 -0.92
CA SER A 221 9.05 -20.32 -1.09
C SER A 221 9.11 -19.42 0.16
N GLY A 222 8.20 -19.59 1.13
CA GLY A 222 8.07 -18.69 2.28
C GLY A 222 7.61 -17.29 1.91
N MET A 223 6.99 -17.11 0.73
CA MET A 223 6.44 -15.84 0.26
C MET A 223 5.17 -15.42 1.01
N MET A 224 4.53 -16.33 1.74
CA MET A 224 3.37 -16.06 2.59
C MET A 224 3.72 -16.29 4.07
N PRO A 225 3.42 -15.35 4.99
CA PRO A 225 3.54 -15.55 6.43
C PRO A 225 2.79 -16.80 6.93
N PRO A 226 3.26 -17.51 7.97
CA PRO A 226 2.63 -18.76 8.42
C PRO A 226 1.18 -18.62 8.90
N ASP A 227 0.82 -17.44 9.42
CA ASP A 227 -0.52 -17.05 9.84
C ASP A 227 -1.43 -16.75 8.64
N GLU A 228 -0.98 -15.93 7.69
CA GLU A 228 -1.69 -15.72 6.42
C GLU A 228 -1.90 -17.04 5.65
N LEU A 229 -0.90 -17.93 5.65
CA LEU A 229 -0.97 -19.25 5.04
C LEU A 229 -2.00 -20.16 5.73
N ALA A 230 -2.07 -20.10 7.06
CA ALA A 230 -3.07 -20.84 7.82
C ALA A 230 -4.49 -20.33 7.52
N GLU A 231 -4.67 -19.03 7.28
CA GLU A 231 -5.96 -18.46 6.86
C GLU A 231 -6.31 -18.81 5.41
N ALA A 232 -5.37 -18.67 4.48
CA ALA A 232 -5.56 -19.06 3.08
C ALA A 232 -5.99 -20.53 2.96
N LYS A 233 -5.36 -21.43 3.73
CA LYS A 233 -5.72 -22.86 3.79
C LYS A 233 -7.11 -23.13 4.38
N LYS A 234 -7.64 -22.28 5.26
CA LYS A 234 -9.03 -22.38 5.74
C LYS A 234 -10.05 -21.93 4.69
N VAL A 235 -9.71 -20.92 3.90
CA VAL A 235 -10.62 -20.30 2.91
C VAL A 235 -10.65 -21.09 1.59
N LEU A 236 -9.52 -21.67 1.18
CA LEU A 236 -9.36 -22.41 -0.09
C LEU A 236 -10.48 -23.43 -0.38
N PRO A 237 -10.92 -24.30 0.56
CA PRO A 237 -12.00 -25.26 0.29
C PRO A 237 -13.33 -24.59 -0.11
N PHE A 238 -13.63 -23.41 0.44
CA PHE A 238 -14.85 -22.67 0.12
C PHE A 238 -14.75 -22.00 -1.25
N ILE A 239 -13.58 -21.48 -1.63
CA ILE A 239 -13.33 -20.93 -2.97
C ILE A 239 -13.50 -22.03 -4.03
N LEU A 240 -12.88 -23.20 -3.83
CA LEU A 240 -12.97 -24.33 -4.75
C LEU A 240 -14.40 -24.89 -4.86
N ALA A 241 -15.20 -24.80 -3.80
CA ALA A 241 -16.61 -25.22 -3.79
C ALA A 241 -17.58 -24.15 -4.31
N GLY A 242 -17.14 -22.90 -4.51
CA GLY A 242 -18.02 -21.76 -4.81
C GLY A 242 -18.93 -21.36 -3.64
N GLU A 243 -18.55 -21.68 -2.40
CA GLU A 243 -19.29 -21.38 -1.16
C GLU A 243 -18.88 -20.06 -0.50
N THR A 244 -18.33 -19.12 -1.26
CA THR A 244 -17.94 -17.78 -0.85
C THR A 244 -19.14 -16.81 -0.81
N PRO A 245 -19.07 -15.70 -0.04
CA PRO A 245 -20.12 -14.68 -0.04
C PRO A 245 -20.40 -14.15 -1.44
N GLY A 246 -21.68 -14.09 -1.83
CA GLY A 246 -22.09 -13.68 -3.17
C GLY A 246 -21.57 -14.56 -4.32
N GLY A 247 -20.93 -15.71 -4.04
CA GLY A 247 -20.28 -16.56 -5.04
C GLY A 247 -19.03 -15.95 -5.66
N CYS A 248 -18.39 -14.96 -5.00
CA CYS A 248 -17.19 -14.31 -5.49
C CYS A 248 -16.01 -15.29 -5.61
N VAL A 249 -15.30 -15.28 -6.74
CA VAL A 249 -14.16 -16.18 -6.97
C VAL A 249 -12.83 -15.45 -6.92
N ARG A 250 -12.81 -14.14 -7.22
CA ARG A 250 -11.61 -13.30 -7.10
C ARG A 250 -11.64 -12.46 -5.84
N ARG A 251 -10.45 -12.19 -5.28
CA ARG A 251 -10.29 -11.30 -4.11
C ARG A 251 -11.01 -9.97 -4.27
N ALA A 252 -10.80 -9.27 -5.39
CA ALA A 252 -11.42 -7.97 -5.63
C ALA A 252 -12.96 -8.02 -5.70
N GLU A 253 -13.54 -9.13 -6.18
CA GLU A 253 -14.98 -9.35 -6.19
C GLU A 253 -15.52 -9.59 -4.77
N CYS A 254 -14.79 -10.37 -3.96
CA CYS A 254 -15.14 -10.61 -2.56
C CYS A 254 -15.00 -9.35 -1.70
N ASP A 255 -13.92 -8.59 -1.89
CA ASP A 255 -13.67 -7.32 -1.18
C ASP A 255 -14.76 -6.30 -1.54
N ALA A 256 -15.13 -6.19 -2.82
CA ALA A 256 -16.24 -5.34 -3.26
C ALA A 256 -17.58 -5.79 -2.63
N TYR A 257 -17.93 -7.08 -2.72
CA TYR A 257 -19.17 -7.63 -2.15
C TYR A 257 -19.26 -7.38 -0.64
N CYS A 258 -18.21 -7.71 0.11
CA CYS A 258 -18.18 -7.56 1.56
C CYS A 258 -18.04 -6.11 2.04
N SER A 259 -17.66 -5.17 1.16
CA SER A 259 -17.64 -3.74 1.47
C SER A 259 -19.03 -3.10 1.48
N GLU A 260 -20.02 -3.71 0.82
CA GLU A 260 -21.43 -3.28 0.89
C GLU A 260 -21.96 -3.50 2.32
N PRO A 261 -22.44 -2.46 3.04
CA PRO A 261 -22.92 -2.62 4.42
C PRO A 261 -24.02 -3.69 4.57
N SER A 262 -24.91 -3.80 3.58
CA SER A 262 -25.98 -4.81 3.51
C SER A 262 -25.51 -6.25 3.31
N ARG A 263 -24.22 -6.49 3.00
CA ARG A 263 -23.62 -7.81 2.79
C ARG A 263 -22.71 -8.25 3.93
N MET A 264 -22.31 -7.32 4.79
CA MET A 264 -21.39 -7.60 5.89
C MET A 264 -21.86 -8.74 6.81
N GLU A 265 -23.17 -8.93 7.00
CA GLU A 265 -23.70 -10.05 7.80
C GLU A 265 -23.33 -11.41 7.19
N GLU A 266 -23.48 -11.57 5.88
CA GLU A 266 -23.12 -12.77 5.13
C GLU A 266 -21.61 -13.04 5.20
N CYS A 267 -20.79 -11.98 5.06
CA CYS A 267 -19.34 -12.08 5.14
C CYS A 267 -18.83 -12.39 6.56
N ILE A 268 -19.50 -11.88 7.61
CA ILE A 268 -19.18 -12.23 9.01
C ILE A 268 -19.58 -13.69 9.30
N ALA A 269 -20.75 -14.14 8.83
CA ALA A 269 -21.17 -15.53 8.95
C ALA A 269 -20.23 -16.49 8.20
N PHE A 270 -19.72 -16.07 7.04
CA PHE A 270 -18.69 -16.78 6.31
C PHE A 270 -17.35 -16.85 7.07
N ALA A 271 -16.88 -15.74 7.63
CA ALA A 271 -15.63 -15.71 8.40
C ALA A 271 -15.71 -16.54 9.70
N GLU A 272 -16.91 -16.65 10.30
CA GLU A 272 -17.22 -17.60 11.39
C GLU A 272 -17.18 -19.05 10.88
N LYS A 273 -17.86 -19.36 9.77
CA LYS A 273 -17.89 -20.71 9.16
C LYS A 273 -16.51 -21.20 8.73
N ALA A 274 -15.68 -20.31 8.17
CA ALA A 274 -14.31 -20.59 7.75
C ALA A 274 -13.31 -20.57 8.92
N GLY A 275 -13.69 -20.08 10.11
CA GLY A 275 -12.79 -19.98 11.25
C GLY A 275 -11.61 -19.01 11.03
N THR A 276 -11.78 -18.01 10.17
CA THR A 276 -10.81 -16.92 9.96
C THR A 276 -11.00 -15.77 10.95
N MET A 277 -12.15 -15.68 11.62
CA MET A 277 -12.41 -14.68 12.64
C MET A 277 -12.24 -15.25 14.06
N SER A 278 -11.52 -14.57 14.94
CA SER A 278 -11.40 -15.01 16.34
C SER A 278 -12.73 -14.85 17.09
N PRO A 279 -13.00 -15.60 18.17
CA PRO A 279 -14.24 -15.45 18.95
C PRO A 279 -14.44 -14.03 19.51
N LYS A 280 -13.35 -13.31 19.80
CA LYS A 280 -13.38 -11.92 20.27
C LYS A 280 -13.81 -10.98 19.13
N ASP A 281 -13.20 -11.12 17.96
CA ASP A 281 -13.43 -10.24 16.82
C ASP A 281 -14.80 -10.50 16.19
N LEU A 282 -15.27 -11.75 16.25
CA LEU A 282 -16.62 -12.14 15.86
C LEU A 282 -17.69 -11.55 16.79
N ALA A 283 -17.47 -11.58 18.10
CA ALA A 283 -18.37 -10.94 19.07
C ALA A 283 -18.40 -9.41 18.89
N LEU A 284 -17.25 -8.80 18.57
CA LEU A 284 -17.14 -7.39 18.22
C LEU A 284 -17.89 -7.08 16.92
N ALA A 285 -17.65 -7.83 15.84
CA ALA A 285 -18.29 -7.65 14.54
C ALA A 285 -19.82 -7.75 14.65
N LYS A 286 -20.33 -8.79 15.33
CA LYS A 286 -21.77 -8.96 15.62
C LYS A 286 -22.36 -7.82 16.48
N LYS A 287 -21.55 -7.13 17.29
CA LYS A 287 -21.97 -5.97 18.10
C LYS A 287 -21.92 -4.65 17.32
N VAL A 288 -20.98 -4.51 16.39
CA VAL A 288 -20.75 -3.26 15.62
C VAL A 288 -21.61 -3.21 14.35
N LEU A 289 -21.86 -4.33 13.68
CA LEU A 289 -22.63 -4.38 12.44
C LEU A 289 -24.02 -3.70 12.55
N PRO A 290 -24.84 -3.92 13.60
CA PRO A 290 -26.12 -3.22 13.73
C PRO A 290 -25.97 -1.70 13.84
N LEU A 291 -24.86 -1.22 14.41
CA LEU A 291 -24.57 0.21 14.54
C LEU A 291 -24.13 0.80 13.20
N ILE A 292 -23.37 0.06 12.39
CA ILE A 292 -23.04 0.43 11.00
C ILE A 292 -24.33 0.55 10.17
N LEU A 293 -25.19 -0.46 10.21
CA LEU A 293 -26.44 -0.49 9.45
C LEU A 293 -27.43 0.61 9.88
N ALA A 294 -27.39 1.04 11.15
CA ALA A 294 -28.22 2.12 11.68
C ALA A 294 -27.60 3.53 11.54
N GLY A 295 -26.33 3.64 11.10
CA GLY A 295 -25.60 4.92 11.12
C GLY A 295 -25.30 5.46 12.53
N GLU A 296 -25.26 4.58 13.55
CA GLU A 296 -24.94 4.90 14.96
C GLU A 296 -23.43 4.86 15.28
N THR A 297 -22.59 4.81 14.24
CA THR A 297 -21.13 4.96 14.30
C THR A 297 -20.73 6.44 14.47
N PRO A 298 -19.49 6.74 14.91
CA PRO A 298 -18.99 8.11 14.98
C PRO A 298 -19.09 8.81 13.62
N GLY A 299 -19.71 9.99 13.59
CA GLY A 299 -19.98 10.71 12.34
C GLY A 299 -20.91 10.01 11.34
N GLY A 300 -21.60 8.92 11.72
CA GLY A 300 -22.50 8.16 10.84
C GLY A 300 -21.81 7.38 9.71
N CYS A 301 -20.51 7.13 9.83
CA CYS A 301 -19.71 6.44 8.82
C CYS A 301 -20.15 4.97 8.65
N VAL A 302 -20.33 4.51 7.40
CA VAL A 302 -20.74 3.11 7.13
C VAL A 302 -19.63 2.28 6.48
N ARG A 303 -18.58 2.94 5.95
CA ARG A 303 -17.37 2.29 5.43
C ARG A 303 -16.18 2.51 6.34
N LYS A 304 -15.25 1.54 6.33
CA LYS A 304 -14.02 1.55 7.15
C LYS A 304 -13.21 2.82 6.92
N GLU A 305 -13.05 3.22 5.66
CA GLU A 305 -12.24 4.37 5.23
C GLU A 305 -12.85 5.69 5.70
N GLU A 306 -14.18 5.80 5.69
CA GLU A 306 -14.92 6.94 6.24
C GLU A 306 -14.73 7.03 7.75
N CYS A 307 -14.89 5.91 8.47
CA CYS A 307 -14.70 5.87 9.91
C CYS A 307 -13.27 6.21 10.32
N LEU A 308 -12.27 5.72 9.58
CA LEU A 308 -10.87 6.08 9.79
C LEU A 308 -10.61 7.56 9.45
N ALA A 309 -11.16 8.09 8.37
CA ALA A 309 -11.03 9.50 8.02
C ALA A 309 -11.73 10.44 9.01
N TYR A 310 -12.85 10.01 9.60
CA TYR A 310 -13.54 10.74 10.66
C TYR A 310 -12.74 10.70 11.97
N CYS A 311 -12.44 9.50 12.47
CA CYS A 311 -11.74 9.30 13.73
C CYS A 311 -10.24 9.64 13.70
N SER A 312 -9.65 9.92 12.53
CA SER A 312 -8.28 10.47 12.47
C SER A 312 -8.22 11.96 12.78
N LYS A 313 -9.33 12.71 12.70
CA LYS A 313 -9.37 14.14 13.02
C LYS A 313 -9.39 14.35 14.55
N PRO A 314 -8.49 15.16 15.13
CA PRO A 314 -8.44 15.39 16.58
C PRO A 314 -9.74 15.89 17.21
N SER A 315 -10.53 16.66 16.44
CA SER A 315 -11.87 17.13 16.83
C SER A 315 -12.88 16.01 17.12
N HIS A 316 -12.68 14.81 16.58
CA HIS A 316 -13.61 13.67 16.71
C HIS A 316 -13.06 12.57 17.62
N TRP A 317 -11.84 12.69 18.14
CA TRP A 317 -11.23 11.66 19.00
C TRP A 317 -12.04 11.36 20.26
N ALA A 318 -12.67 12.37 20.88
CA ALA A 318 -13.51 12.13 22.06
C ALA A 318 -14.69 11.21 21.75
N GLU A 319 -15.43 11.50 20.67
CA GLU A 319 -16.56 10.69 20.20
C GLU A 319 -16.14 9.27 19.82
N CYS A 320 -15.02 9.13 19.10
CA CYS A 320 -14.51 7.82 18.70
C CYS A 320 -13.98 6.98 19.88
N LEU A 321 -13.39 7.61 20.90
CA LEU A 321 -12.99 6.94 22.14
C LEU A 321 -14.21 6.53 22.99
N ASP A 322 -15.23 7.40 23.08
CA ASP A 322 -16.48 7.11 23.78
C ASP A 322 -17.24 5.95 23.11
N PHE A 323 -17.26 5.93 21.76
CA PHE A 323 -17.79 4.82 20.98
C PHE A 323 -16.98 3.54 21.22
N ALA A 324 -15.64 3.59 21.14
CA ALA A 324 -14.77 2.44 21.38
C ALA A 324 -14.95 1.86 22.80
N GLU A 325 -15.16 2.71 23.82
CA GLU A 325 -15.51 2.28 25.18
C GLU A 325 -16.91 1.63 25.23
N LYS A 326 -17.93 2.23 24.59
CA LYS A 326 -19.32 1.71 24.48
C LYS A 326 -19.33 0.32 23.82
N ILE A 327 -18.62 0.14 22.72
CA ILE A 327 -18.56 -1.15 22.01
C ILE A 327 -17.61 -2.16 22.70
N GLY A 328 -16.70 -1.71 23.57
CA GLY A 328 -15.73 -2.57 24.25
C GLY A 328 -14.56 -2.98 23.35
N PHE A 329 -14.24 -2.14 22.36
CA PHE A 329 -13.12 -2.33 21.45
C PHE A 329 -11.77 -2.15 22.17
N MET A 330 -11.71 -1.16 23.07
CA MET A 330 -10.55 -0.84 23.90
C MET A 330 -10.89 -0.95 25.39
N GLY A 331 -9.88 -1.23 26.21
CA GLY A 331 -10.03 -1.34 27.66
C GLY A 331 -10.20 0.02 28.34
N LYS A 332 -10.93 0.09 29.46
CA LYS A 332 -11.12 1.36 30.21
C LYS A 332 -9.81 2.05 30.60
N ALA A 333 -8.77 1.27 30.95
CA ALA A 333 -7.45 1.80 31.29
C ALA A 333 -6.72 2.40 30.07
N GLU A 334 -6.86 1.76 28.91
CA GLU A 334 -6.31 2.20 27.61
C GLU A 334 -7.02 3.47 27.13
N ILE A 335 -8.36 3.49 27.14
CA ILE A 335 -9.16 4.69 26.87
C ILE A 335 -8.77 5.84 27.83
N ALA A 336 -8.56 5.56 29.13
CA ALA A 336 -8.13 6.58 30.09
C ALA A 336 -6.74 7.14 29.78
N LEU A 337 -5.80 6.30 29.35
CA LEU A 337 -4.45 6.70 28.91
C LEU A 337 -4.52 7.54 27.62
N LEU A 338 -5.33 7.14 26.64
CA LEU A 338 -5.55 7.92 25.42
C LEU A 338 -6.18 9.29 25.74
N ARG A 339 -7.29 9.33 26.50
CA ARG A 339 -7.90 10.57 26.99
C ARG A 339 -6.92 11.45 27.80
N GLN A 340 -5.93 10.85 28.48
CA GLN A 340 -4.87 11.60 29.16
C GLN A 340 -3.86 12.17 28.16
N ALA A 341 -3.43 11.42 27.16
CA ALA A 341 -2.53 11.90 26.11
C ALA A 341 -3.11 13.10 25.35
N LEU A 342 -4.42 13.07 25.02
CA LEU A 342 -5.10 14.17 24.34
C LEU A 342 -5.03 15.50 25.12
N LYS A 343 -5.05 15.44 26.46
CA LYS A 343 -4.97 16.64 27.32
C LYS A 343 -3.59 17.31 27.30
N PHE A 344 -2.55 16.60 26.90
CA PHE A 344 -1.18 17.14 26.82
C PHE A 344 -0.78 17.58 25.41
N LYS A 345 -1.53 17.16 24.37
CA LYS A 345 -1.32 17.55 22.97
C LYS A 345 -2.66 17.57 22.21
N PRO A 346 -3.38 18.71 22.18
CA PRO A 346 -4.65 18.81 21.45
C PRO A 346 -4.48 18.85 19.93
N ASP A 347 -3.31 19.26 19.42
CA ASP A 347 -3.05 19.56 18.00
C ASP A 347 -2.10 18.54 17.35
N PHE A 348 -2.33 17.23 17.54
CA PHE A 348 -1.51 16.19 16.90
C PHE A 348 -2.10 15.66 15.60
#